data_AF-A0A9X1PDE7-F1
#
_entry.id   AF-A0A9X1PDE7-F1
#
_cell.length_a   1.000
_cell.length_b   1.000
_cell.length_c   1.000
_cell.angle_alpha   90.00
_cell.angle_beta   90.00
_cell.angle_gamma   90.00
#
_symmetry.space_group_name_H-M   'P 1'
#
loop_
_entity.id
_entity.type
_entity.pdbx_description
1 polymer ?
#
loop_
_entity_poly.entity_id
_entity_poly.type
_entity_poly.pdbx_seq_one_letter_code
_entity_poly.pdbx_strand_id
1 'polypeptide(L)'
;MKAEELRHALVAGNLLYISDPQIAKGIPHYHIFIKKIDGGYLTTVCCTSQFEKNLQHITRVGESLDTLVCIDHETVNNRLHNFTYINCNNYFSYTEAELLALNAKRDIPACGAVTDFEFQKIINGLLVSRRIDEEFKDEIRELLLSNDHK
;
A
#
# COMPACT_ATOMS: atom_id res chain seq x y z
N MET A 1 -3.10 12.08 13.85
CA MET A 1 -2.43 10.88 14.41
C MET A 1 -1.19 11.25 15.22
N LYS A 2 -1.00 10.66 16.41
CA LYS A 2 0.21 10.78 17.23
C LYS A 2 1.28 9.77 16.80
N ALA A 3 2.55 10.00 17.18
CA ALA A 3 3.66 9.07 16.87
C ALA A 3 3.43 7.63 17.36
N GLU A 4 2.81 7.47 18.53
CA GLU A 4 2.48 6.16 19.09
C GLU A 4 1.41 5.42 18.27
N GLU A 5 0.37 6.13 17.84
CA GLU A 5 -0.68 5.58 16.97
C GLU A 5 -0.11 5.18 15.61
N LEU A 6 0.82 5.97 15.06
CA LEU A 6 1.52 5.59 13.83
C LEU A 6 2.27 4.29 14.01
N ARG A 7 3.05 4.14 15.09
CA ARG A 7 3.82 2.91 15.32
C ARG A 7 2.93 1.66 15.40
N HIS A 8 1.75 1.76 16.02
CA HIS A 8 0.77 0.67 16.00
C HIS A 8 0.15 0.41 14.62
N ALA A 9 0.07 1.44 13.79
CA ALA A 9 -0.44 1.33 12.42
C ALA A 9 0.57 0.73 11.44
N LEU A 10 1.88 0.80 11.72
CA LEU A 10 2.96 0.27 10.88
C LEU A 10 3.09 -1.27 10.99
N VAL A 11 1.99 -1.97 10.72
CA VAL A 11 1.92 -3.43 10.56
C VAL A 11 1.58 -3.73 9.12
N ALA A 12 2.33 -4.64 8.50
CA ALA A 12 2.14 -5.00 7.09
C ALA A 12 0.67 -5.38 6.82
N GLY A 13 0.10 -4.83 5.73
CA GLY A 13 -1.31 -5.01 5.37
C GLY A 13 -2.28 -4.00 6.02
N ASN A 14 -1.84 -3.21 7.01
CA ASN A 14 -2.70 -2.17 7.58
C ASN A 14 -2.96 -1.03 6.58
N LEU A 15 -4.17 -0.47 6.65
CA LEU A 15 -4.52 0.71 5.87
C LEU A 15 -4.19 1.99 6.63
N LEU A 16 -3.47 2.86 5.95
CA LEU A 16 -3.17 4.23 6.32
C LEU A 16 -4.02 5.16 5.46
N TYR A 17 -4.52 6.26 6.02
CA TYR A 17 -5.22 7.29 5.25
C TYR A 17 -4.32 8.52 5.12
N ILE A 18 -3.81 8.75 3.91
CA ILE A 18 -2.70 9.68 3.64
C ILE A 18 -3.18 10.79 2.70
N SER A 19 -2.84 12.04 3.02
CA SER A 19 -3.10 13.22 2.19
C SER A 19 -1.81 13.76 1.58
N ASP A 20 -1.24 13.04 0.61
CA ASP A 20 -0.01 13.44 -0.06
C ASP A 20 -0.30 14.44 -1.20
N PRO A 21 0.22 15.69 -1.17
CA PRO A 21 0.07 16.66 -2.25
C PRO A 21 0.53 16.15 -3.63
N GLN A 22 1.46 15.20 -3.67
CA GLN A 22 1.99 14.60 -4.90
C GLN A 22 1.03 13.54 -5.48
N ILE A 23 0.09 13.05 -4.69
CA ILE A 23 -0.91 12.05 -5.08
C ILE A 23 -2.28 12.73 -5.18
N ALA A 24 -2.87 12.69 -6.37
CA ALA A 24 -4.22 13.23 -6.60
C ALA A 24 -4.44 14.66 -6.03
N LYS A 25 -3.38 15.50 -6.05
CA LYS A 25 -3.39 16.88 -5.55
C LYS A 25 -3.74 17.00 -4.05
N GLY A 26 -3.33 16.04 -3.22
CA GLY A 26 -3.56 16.07 -1.77
C GLY A 26 -4.96 15.65 -1.34
N ILE A 27 -5.78 15.15 -2.27
CA ILE A 27 -7.01 14.45 -1.90
C ILE A 27 -6.59 13.21 -1.10
N PRO A 28 -7.17 12.96 0.08
CA PRO A 28 -6.75 11.83 0.90
C PRO A 28 -7.11 10.48 0.26
N HIS A 29 -6.17 9.54 0.28
CA HIS A 29 -6.35 8.18 -0.24
C HIS A 29 -5.99 7.16 0.83
N TYR A 30 -6.60 5.98 0.74
CA TYR A 30 -6.11 4.84 1.49
C TYR A 30 -4.80 4.36 0.88
N HIS A 31 -3.92 3.89 1.74
CA HIS A 31 -2.65 3.29 1.40
C HIS A 31 -2.50 2.03 2.22
N ILE A 32 -1.92 0.98 1.66
CA ILE A 32 -1.58 -0.21 2.43
C ILE A 32 -0.11 -0.12 2.80
N PHE A 33 0.18 -0.26 4.08
CA PHE A 33 1.55 -0.35 4.56
C PHE A 33 2.14 -1.71 4.19
N ILE A 34 3.32 -1.68 3.54
CA ILE A 34 4.00 -2.89 3.08
C ILE A 34 5.05 -3.30 4.09
N LYS A 35 6.03 -2.41 4.35
CA LYS A 35 7.17 -2.68 5.22
C LYS A 35 7.91 -1.40 5.58
N LYS A 36 8.84 -1.55 6.53
CA LYS A 36 9.94 -0.64 6.73
C LYS A 36 11.17 -1.19 6.00
N ILE A 37 11.82 -0.37 5.20
CA ILE A 37 13.09 -0.72 4.51
C ILE A 37 14.28 -0.15 5.26
N ASP A 38 15.47 -0.60 4.89
CA ASP A 38 16.73 -0.12 5.46
C ASP A 38 16.88 1.40 5.23
N GLY A 39 17.53 2.07 6.20
CA GLY A 39 17.55 3.53 6.25
C GLY A 39 16.28 4.16 6.84
N GLY A 40 15.28 3.36 7.21
CA GLY A 40 14.14 3.80 8.02
C GLY A 40 12.95 4.32 7.24
N TYR A 41 12.94 4.16 5.91
CA TYR A 41 11.80 4.50 5.07
C TYR A 41 10.66 3.47 5.23
N LEU A 42 9.44 3.96 5.08
CA LEU A 42 8.18 3.28 5.27
C LEU A 42 7.50 3.21 3.90
N THR A 43 7.35 2.00 3.37
CA THR A 43 6.80 1.78 2.04
C THR A 43 5.31 1.49 2.10
N THR A 44 4.57 2.14 1.21
CA THR A 44 3.13 1.95 1.03
C THR A 44 2.77 1.79 -0.44
N VAL A 45 1.59 1.23 -0.71
CA VAL A 45 0.95 1.26 -2.03
C VAL A 45 -0.38 2.00 -1.94
N CYS A 46 -0.67 2.84 -2.93
CA CYS A 46 -1.88 3.67 -2.93
C CYS A 46 -3.09 2.87 -3.44
N CYS A 47 -4.19 2.97 -2.71
CA CYS A 47 -5.50 2.48 -3.11
C CYS A 47 -6.17 3.46 -4.08
N THR A 48 -7.02 2.94 -4.96
CA THR A 48 -7.77 3.73 -5.95
C THR A 48 -9.12 3.09 -6.26
N SER A 49 -10.13 3.91 -6.52
CA SER A 49 -11.43 3.45 -7.05
C SER A 49 -11.47 3.41 -8.58
N GLN A 50 -10.42 3.90 -9.26
CA GLN A 50 -10.40 4.07 -10.72
C GLN A 50 -9.98 2.77 -11.44
N PHE A 51 -10.76 1.69 -11.32
CA PHE A 51 -10.46 0.40 -11.94
C PHE A 51 -10.23 0.48 -13.44
N GLU A 52 -11.24 0.96 -14.20
CA GLU A 52 -11.22 0.94 -15.67
C GLU A 52 -10.02 1.70 -16.23
N LYS A 53 -9.70 2.85 -15.62
CA LYS A 53 -8.55 3.67 -16.03
C LYS A 53 -7.22 2.96 -15.79
N ASN A 54 -7.06 2.28 -14.66
CA ASN A 54 -5.85 1.51 -14.36
C ASN A 54 -5.75 0.29 -15.27
N LEU A 55 -6.85 -0.43 -15.49
CA LEU A 55 -6.90 -1.57 -16.40
C LEU A 55 -6.49 -1.17 -17.82
N GLN A 56 -7.09 -0.11 -18.37
CA GLN A 56 -6.74 0.41 -19.69
C GLN A 56 -5.27 0.83 -19.77
N HIS A 57 -4.75 1.49 -18.73
CA HIS A 57 -3.34 1.89 -18.69
C HIS A 57 -2.42 0.67 -18.72
N ILE A 58 -2.62 -0.29 -17.81
CA ILE A 58 -1.81 -1.52 -17.64
C ILE A 58 -1.78 -2.32 -18.94
N THR A 59 -2.94 -2.56 -19.55
CA THR A 59 -3.05 -3.26 -20.84
C THR A 59 -2.29 -2.51 -21.94
N ARG A 60 -2.44 -1.19 -22.02
CA ARG A 60 -1.77 -0.37 -23.04
C ARG A 60 -0.25 -0.37 -22.91
N VAL A 61 0.28 -0.42 -21.69
CA VAL A 61 1.73 -0.43 -21.44
C VAL A 61 2.31 -1.86 -21.36
N GLY A 62 1.47 -2.88 -21.51
CA GLY A 62 1.86 -4.29 -21.51
C GLY A 62 2.36 -4.80 -20.16
N GLU A 63 1.90 -4.22 -19.04
CA GLU A 63 2.16 -4.76 -17.69
C GLU A 63 1.23 -5.95 -17.38
N SER A 64 1.63 -6.82 -16.45
CA SER A 64 0.78 -7.94 -16.03
C SER A 64 -0.50 -7.44 -15.37
N LEU A 65 -1.64 -8.11 -15.65
CA LEU A 65 -2.90 -7.82 -14.96
C LEU A 65 -2.85 -8.16 -13.46
N ASP A 66 -1.91 -9.02 -13.05
CA ASP A 66 -1.66 -9.34 -11.64
C ASP A 66 -1.17 -8.12 -10.84
N THR A 67 -0.71 -7.07 -11.52
CA THR A 67 -0.33 -5.79 -10.90
C THR A 67 -1.54 -4.94 -10.52
N LEU A 68 -2.76 -5.31 -10.94
CA LEU A 68 -4.01 -4.65 -10.55
C LEU A 68 -4.79 -5.51 -9.58
N VAL A 69 -4.58 -5.27 -8.29
CA VAL A 69 -5.19 -6.08 -7.23
C VAL A 69 -6.49 -5.45 -6.77
N CYS A 70 -7.56 -6.26 -6.68
CA CYS A 70 -8.84 -5.87 -6.09
C CYS A 70 -8.84 -6.23 -4.60
N ILE A 71 -9.32 -5.29 -3.79
CA ILE A 71 -9.57 -5.43 -2.35
C ILE A 71 -11.07 -5.34 -2.14
N ASP A 72 -11.62 -6.36 -1.50
CA ASP A 72 -13.05 -6.43 -1.26
C ASP A 72 -13.42 -5.64 0.01
N HIS A 73 -14.32 -4.69 -0.16
CA HIS A 73 -14.89 -3.88 0.91
C HIS A 73 -15.73 -4.67 1.92
N GLU A 74 -16.16 -5.89 1.59
CA GLU A 74 -16.92 -6.74 2.51
C GLU A 74 -16.02 -7.47 3.53
N THR A 75 -14.70 -7.36 3.40
CA THR A 75 -13.80 -7.97 4.40
C THR A 75 -13.90 -7.23 5.73
N VAL A 76 -14.19 -8.00 6.79
CA VAL A 76 -14.65 -7.54 8.12
C VAL A 76 -13.77 -6.44 8.73
N ASN A 77 -12.48 -6.41 8.40
CA ASN A 77 -11.51 -5.59 9.09
C ASN A 77 -10.96 -4.40 8.28
N ASN A 78 -11.25 -4.24 6.98
CA ASN A 78 -10.58 -3.20 6.17
C ASN A 78 -11.29 -1.83 6.19
N ARG A 79 -12.55 -1.78 6.65
CA ARG A 79 -13.38 -0.57 6.75
C ARG A 79 -13.55 0.22 5.44
N LEU A 80 -13.31 -0.41 4.29
CA LEU A 80 -13.55 0.21 3.00
C LEU A 80 -15.07 0.24 2.73
N HIS A 81 -15.53 1.27 2.03
CA HIS A 81 -16.96 1.43 1.71
C HIS A 81 -17.32 1.01 0.29
N ASN A 82 -16.33 0.81 -0.56
CA ASN A 82 -16.49 0.46 -1.98
C ASN A 82 -15.34 -0.44 -2.41
N PHE A 83 -15.56 -1.20 -3.50
CA PHE A 83 -14.47 -1.89 -4.19
C PHE A 83 -13.29 -0.96 -4.41
N THR A 84 -12.14 -1.43 -3.99
CA THR A 84 -10.91 -0.66 -3.99
C THR A 84 -9.85 -1.47 -4.70
N TYR A 85 -9.02 -0.80 -5.47
CA TYR A 85 -8.00 -1.41 -6.29
C TYR A 85 -6.64 -0.85 -5.94
N ILE A 86 -5.60 -1.61 -6.24
CA ILE A 86 -4.22 -1.22 -6.02
C ILE A 86 -3.48 -1.43 -7.32
N ASN A 87 -2.81 -0.38 -7.78
CA ASN A 87 -1.87 -0.46 -8.88
C ASN A 87 -0.48 -0.74 -8.32
N CYS A 88 -0.08 -2.01 -8.31
CA CYS A 88 1.20 -2.48 -7.80
C CYS A 88 2.38 -2.16 -8.74
N ASN A 89 2.16 -1.37 -9.80
CA ASN A 89 3.25 -0.83 -10.61
C ASN A 89 3.89 0.44 -10.03
N ASN A 90 3.47 0.84 -8.83
CA ASN A 90 4.05 1.96 -8.12
C ASN A 90 3.98 1.73 -6.61
N TYR A 91 4.97 2.23 -5.89
CA TYR A 91 4.97 2.32 -4.43
C TYR A 91 5.38 3.73 -4.01
N PHE A 92 5.14 4.05 -2.74
CA PHE A 92 5.48 5.33 -2.15
C PHE A 92 6.27 5.09 -0.87
N SER A 93 7.38 5.79 -0.75
CA SER A 93 8.27 5.72 0.41
C SER A 93 8.21 7.02 1.19
N TYR A 94 8.12 6.90 2.50
CA TYR A 94 8.07 8.04 3.41
C TYR A 94 8.97 7.79 4.61
N THR A 95 9.50 8.85 5.21
CA THR A 95 10.01 8.81 6.57
C THR A 95 8.85 8.82 7.58
N GLU A 96 9.12 8.43 8.84
CA GLU A 96 8.14 8.53 9.92
C GLU A 96 7.65 9.99 10.10
N ALA A 97 8.56 10.96 9.99
CA ALA A 97 8.23 12.38 10.10
C ALA A 97 7.30 12.84 8.97
N GLU A 98 7.53 12.41 7.74
CA GLU A 98 6.65 12.71 6.60
C GLU A 98 5.27 12.10 6.78
N LEU A 99 5.19 10.81 7.14
CA LEU A 99 3.89 10.16 7.39
C LEU A 99 3.12 10.83 8.52
N LEU A 100 3.81 11.21 9.60
CA LEU A 100 3.20 11.98 10.68
C LEU A 100 2.67 13.32 10.17
N ALA A 101 3.44 14.06 9.37
CA ALA A 101 3.00 15.35 8.83
C ALA A 101 1.80 15.21 7.87
N LEU A 102 1.81 14.19 7.01
CA LEU A 102 0.75 13.91 6.04
C LEU A 102 -0.55 13.47 6.71
N ASN A 103 -0.46 12.86 7.91
CA ASN A 103 -1.60 12.40 8.68
C ASN A 103 -2.02 13.38 9.80
N ALA A 104 -1.11 14.23 10.30
CA ALA A 104 -1.38 15.21 11.36
C ALA A 104 -2.51 16.19 11.03
N LYS A 105 -2.84 16.35 9.74
CA LYS A 105 -3.96 17.15 9.26
C LYS A 105 -5.33 16.48 9.44
N ARG A 106 -5.40 15.28 10.00
CA ARG A 106 -6.64 14.48 10.09
C ARG A 106 -6.74 13.71 11.42
N ASP A 107 -8.00 13.46 11.76
CA ASP A 107 -8.47 12.74 12.95
C ASP A 107 -8.88 11.28 12.62
N ILE A 108 -8.37 10.75 11.50
CA ILE A 108 -8.75 9.42 11.02
C ILE A 108 -7.65 8.43 11.44
N PRO A 109 -7.89 7.58 12.44
CA PRO A 109 -6.94 6.53 12.84
C PRO A 109 -6.74 5.53 11.70
N ALA A 110 -5.68 4.72 11.79
CA ALA A 110 -5.46 3.61 10.87
C ALA A 110 -6.76 2.82 10.63
N CYS A 111 -7.12 2.68 9.36
CA CYS A 111 -8.43 2.18 8.96
C CYS A 111 -8.35 0.68 8.70
N GLY A 112 -8.10 -0.11 9.75
CA GLY A 112 -8.18 -1.55 9.61
C GLY A 112 -7.05 -2.18 8.80
N ALA A 113 -7.28 -3.40 8.33
CA ALA A 113 -6.27 -4.22 7.64
C ALA A 113 -6.91 -5.01 6.49
N VAL A 114 -6.15 -5.22 5.42
CA VAL A 114 -6.51 -6.22 4.40
C VAL A 114 -6.29 -7.63 4.95
N THR A 115 -6.93 -8.62 4.33
CA THR A 115 -6.70 -10.02 4.66
C THR A 115 -5.32 -10.48 4.22
N ASP A 116 -4.78 -11.55 4.82
CA ASP A 116 -3.50 -12.13 4.41
C ASP A 116 -3.52 -12.54 2.92
N PHE A 117 -4.65 -13.06 2.44
CA PHE A 117 -4.81 -13.43 1.04
C PHE A 117 -4.73 -12.22 0.10
N GLU A 118 -5.36 -11.11 0.45
CA GLU A 118 -5.25 -9.85 -0.30
C GLU A 118 -3.84 -9.29 -0.22
N PHE A 119 -3.21 -9.33 0.95
CA PHE A 119 -1.83 -8.90 1.12
C PHE A 119 -0.87 -9.70 0.23
N GLN A 120 -1.01 -11.03 0.18
CA GLN A 120 -0.21 -11.87 -0.70
C GLN A 120 -0.40 -11.53 -2.19
N LYS A 121 -1.63 -11.19 -2.61
CA LYS A 121 -1.87 -10.71 -3.98
C LYS A 121 -1.14 -9.41 -4.27
N ILE A 122 -1.16 -8.46 -3.32
CA ILE A 122 -0.44 -7.18 -3.45
C ILE A 122 1.06 -7.44 -3.58
N ILE A 123 1.61 -8.29 -2.71
CA ILE A 123 3.04 -8.64 -2.75
C ILE A 123 3.40 -9.31 -4.08
N ASN A 124 2.61 -10.27 -4.55
CA ASN A 124 2.83 -10.86 -5.87
C ASN A 124 2.76 -9.81 -6.99
N GLY A 125 1.77 -8.91 -6.94
CA GLY A 125 1.62 -7.80 -7.88
C GLY A 125 2.85 -6.89 -7.94
N LEU A 126 3.47 -6.59 -6.79
CA LEU A 126 4.72 -5.82 -6.71
C LEU A 126 5.89 -6.61 -7.31
N LEU A 127 5.99 -7.91 -7.01
CA LEU A 127 7.09 -8.78 -7.48
C LEU A 127 7.06 -9.01 -8.99
N VAL A 128 5.88 -9.09 -9.60
CA VAL A 128 5.74 -9.32 -11.06
C VAL A 128 5.76 -8.04 -11.89
N SER A 129 5.61 -6.87 -11.26
CA SER A 129 5.65 -5.59 -11.98
C SER A 129 7.04 -5.33 -12.54
N ARG A 130 7.14 -4.95 -13.82
CA ARG A 130 8.43 -4.58 -14.43
C ARG A 130 8.87 -3.15 -14.08
N ARG A 131 7.98 -2.37 -13.45
CA ARG A 131 8.24 -0.99 -13.05
C ARG A 131 8.86 -0.86 -11.66
N ILE A 132 8.75 -1.92 -10.87
CA ILE A 132 9.37 -2.00 -9.56
C ILE A 132 10.79 -2.56 -9.75
N ASP A 133 11.75 -1.84 -9.19
CA ASP A 133 13.16 -2.21 -9.23
C ASP A 133 13.43 -3.54 -8.51
N GLU A 134 14.44 -4.29 -8.94
CA GLU A 134 14.73 -5.60 -8.36
C GLU A 134 15.30 -5.51 -6.94
N GLU A 135 16.00 -4.42 -6.59
CA GLU A 135 16.49 -4.18 -5.23
C GLU A 135 15.33 -4.19 -4.22
N PHE A 136 14.28 -3.41 -4.49
CA PHE A 136 13.08 -3.40 -3.67
C PHE A 136 12.36 -4.75 -3.60
N LYS A 137 12.34 -5.50 -4.72
CA LYS A 137 11.74 -6.84 -4.77
C LYS A 137 12.53 -7.85 -3.94
N ASP A 138 13.86 -7.78 -3.97
CA ASP A 138 14.72 -8.64 -3.17
C ASP A 138 14.46 -8.43 -1.68
N GLU A 139 14.40 -7.17 -1.24
CA GLU A 139 14.02 -6.86 0.14
C GLU A 139 12.60 -7.35 0.50
N ILE A 140 11.64 -7.37 -0.44
CA ILE A 140 10.31 -7.97 -0.20
C ILE A 140 10.43 -9.49 -0.01
N ARG A 141 11.20 -10.17 -0.87
CA ARG A 141 11.41 -11.63 -0.79
C ARG A 141 12.05 -12.01 0.54
N GLU A 142 13.05 -11.26 0.99
CA GLU A 142 13.68 -11.44 2.30
C GLU A 142 12.70 -11.29 3.47
N LEU A 143 11.81 -10.29 3.39
CA LEU A 143 10.77 -10.10 4.40
C LEU A 143 9.85 -11.30 4.51
N LEU A 144 9.44 -11.90 3.39
CA LEU A 144 8.61 -13.11 3.39
C LEU A 144 9.35 -14.28 4.07
N LEU A 145 10.62 -14.51 3.72
CA LEU A 145 11.43 -15.58 4.30
C LEU A 145 11.66 -15.39 5.82
N SER A 146 11.74 -14.15 6.29
CA SER A 146 11.93 -13.84 7.72
C SER A 146 10.69 -14.10 8.57
N ASN A 147 9.49 -14.10 7.96
CA ASN A 147 8.22 -14.33 8.65
C ASN A 147 7.82 -15.80 8.70
N ASP A 148 8.36 -16.66 7.83
CA ASP A 148 8.16 -18.12 7.85
C ASP A 148 8.97 -18.84 8.96
N HIS A 149 9.74 -18.08 9.76
CA HIS A 149 10.59 -18.59 10.85
C HIS A 149 10.17 -18.07 12.24
N LYS A 150 8.96 -17.54 12.39
CA LYS A 150 8.35 -17.16 13.67
C LYS A 150 7.08 -17.96 13.93
#